data_AF-A0A2K9BT65-F1
#
_entry.id   AF-A0A2K9BT65-F1
#
_cell.length_a   1.000
_cell.length_b   1.000
_cell.length_c   1.000
_cell.angle_alpha   90.00
_cell.angle_beta   90.00
_cell.angle_gamma   90.00
#
_symmetry.space_group_name_H-M   'P 1'
#
loop_
_entity.id
_entity.type
_entity.pdbx_description
1 polymer ?
#
loop_
_entity_poly.entity_id
_entity_poly.type
_entity_poly.pdbx_seq_one_letter_code
_entity_poly.pdbx_strand_id
1 'polypeptide(L)'
;MSLPRPYAVRFTVSASLWMTTTGSEDATERKRHRGRLRAYGRSVWRDAKKAGAPRVGRYLMLVTVGGRRESPVLAAETLKPLIDAGTDEGLWPDDDPYHRVMTCYLRDPRPLPGGRAELFIWVIPLRPNTDPLAMLLARVPGSRATLARATFDEGSWLTSNMRMSARDRKSFQTRAMKTSRGAWKASPGADCGVVCQVRYPDPRPRYKGDPDNVAETATAMWGVGVLDGLLPASPSIFCFMLADGESEPGHHDLDMLAFSTPGDVDWPTLLLA
;
A
#
# COMPACT_ATOMS: atom_id res chain seq x y z
N MET A 1 29.89 -0.43 1.86
CA MET A 1 29.20 -1.74 1.93
C MET A 1 28.29 -1.86 0.71
N SER A 2 28.32 -2.99 0.00
CA SER A 2 27.38 -3.25 -1.10
C SER A 2 25.96 -3.39 -0.57
N LEU A 3 24.96 -2.85 -1.29
CA LEU A 3 23.56 -3.10 -0.95
C LEU A 3 23.23 -4.59 -1.06
N PRO A 4 22.37 -5.14 -0.19
CA PRO A 4 21.82 -6.47 -0.41
C PRO A 4 21.11 -6.55 -1.76
N ARG A 5 21.06 -7.76 -2.34
CA ARG A 5 20.33 -7.96 -3.60
C ARG A 5 18.82 -7.88 -3.35
N PRO A 6 18.03 -7.30 -4.27
CA PRO A 6 16.58 -7.40 -4.20
C PRO A 6 16.14 -8.85 -4.34
N TYR A 7 14.99 -9.18 -3.76
CA TYR A 7 14.41 -10.52 -3.82
C TYR A 7 12.89 -10.45 -3.77
N ALA A 8 12.23 -11.52 -4.23
CA ALA A 8 10.78 -11.66 -4.19
C ALA A 8 10.39 -12.97 -3.51
N VAL A 9 9.33 -12.92 -2.69
CA VAL A 9 8.78 -14.10 -2.03
C VAL A 9 7.32 -14.27 -2.43
N ARG A 10 6.99 -15.49 -2.88
CA ARG A 10 5.64 -15.87 -3.29
C ARG A 10 4.83 -16.33 -2.08
N PHE A 11 3.61 -15.82 -1.99
CA PHE A 11 2.59 -16.26 -1.06
C PHE A 11 1.38 -16.74 -1.85
N THR A 12 0.73 -17.80 -1.36
CA THR A 12 -0.51 -18.33 -1.91
C THR A 12 -1.58 -18.23 -0.84
N VAL A 13 -2.47 -17.25 -0.98
CA VAL A 13 -3.51 -16.97 0.01
C VAL A 13 -4.83 -17.60 -0.46
N SER A 14 -5.45 -18.40 0.41
CA SER A 14 -6.76 -18.99 0.14
C SER A 14 -7.84 -17.92 0.15
N ALA A 15 -8.91 -18.12 -0.62
CA ALA A 15 -10.07 -17.22 -0.63
C ALA A 15 -10.67 -17.02 0.78
N SER A 16 -10.61 -18.04 1.65
CA SER A 16 -11.11 -17.98 3.03
C SER A 16 -10.29 -17.11 3.99
N LEU A 17 -9.05 -16.75 3.62
CA LEU A 17 -8.19 -15.86 4.40
C LEU A 17 -8.01 -14.49 3.71
N TRP A 18 -8.57 -14.32 2.51
CA TRP A 18 -8.47 -13.08 1.76
C TRP A 18 -9.39 -12.02 2.37
N MET A 19 -8.77 -10.97 2.89
CA MET A 19 -9.46 -9.79 3.42
C MET A 19 -9.18 -8.57 2.55
N THR A 20 -10.15 -7.69 2.46
CA THR A 20 -10.02 -6.43 1.71
C THR A 20 -10.24 -5.22 2.60
N THR A 21 -9.73 -4.06 2.19
CA THR A 21 -9.98 -2.78 2.87
C THR A 21 -11.48 -2.45 2.94
N THR A 22 -12.29 -2.93 2.00
CA THR A 22 -13.75 -2.76 1.97
C THR A 22 -14.52 -3.96 2.53
N GLY A 23 -13.84 -4.92 3.16
CA GLY A 23 -14.45 -6.12 3.71
C GLY A 23 -15.36 -5.84 4.91
N SER A 24 -16.41 -6.66 5.04
CA SER A 24 -17.46 -6.54 6.07
C SER A 24 -17.23 -7.45 7.29
N GLU A 25 -16.06 -8.07 7.40
CA GLU A 25 -15.70 -8.92 8.53
C GLU A 25 -15.79 -8.12 9.84
N ASP A 26 -16.30 -8.75 10.89
CA ASP A 26 -16.28 -8.14 12.22
C ASP A 26 -14.86 -8.14 12.81
N ALA A 27 -14.67 -7.40 13.91
CA ALA A 27 -13.35 -7.24 14.53
C ALA A 27 -12.75 -8.58 15.03
N THR A 28 -13.58 -9.53 15.45
CA THR A 28 -13.15 -10.83 15.97
C THR A 28 -12.70 -11.74 14.82
N GLU A 29 -13.48 -11.80 13.75
CA GLU A 29 -13.15 -12.54 12.53
C GLU A 29 -11.88 -12.00 11.89
N ARG A 30 -11.77 -10.67 11.76
CA ARG A 30 -10.57 -10.01 11.22
C ARG A 30 -9.34 -10.34 12.07
N LYS A 31 -9.44 -10.27 13.40
CA LYS A 31 -8.34 -10.66 14.30
C LYS A 31 -7.91 -12.11 14.10
N ARG A 32 -8.88 -13.03 13.97
CA ARG A 32 -8.62 -14.45 13.73
C ARG A 32 -7.93 -14.67 12.38
N HIS A 33 -8.41 -14.03 11.31
CA HIS A 33 -7.82 -14.13 9.97
C HIS A 33 -6.41 -13.55 9.93
N ARG A 34 -6.18 -12.37 10.52
CA ARG A 34 -4.84 -11.78 10.68
C ARG A 34 -3.88 -12.72 11.41
N GLY A 35 -4.33 -13.35 12.51
CA GLY A 35 -3.51 -14.32 13.25
C GLY A 35 -3.10 -15.52 12.39
N ARG A 36 -4.03 -16.08 11.61
CA ARG A 36 -3.75 -17.21 10.69
C ARG A 36 -2.82 -16.80 9.54
N LEU A 37 -3.04 -15.62 8.95
CA LEU A 37 -2.16 -15.08 7.91
C LEU A 37 -0.75 -14.82 8.45
N ARG A 38 -0.60 -14.23 9.64
CA ARG A 38 0.71 -13.96 10.25
C ARG A 38 1.46 -15.26 10.54
N ALA A 39 0.79 -16.28 11.09
CA ALA A 39 1.38 -17.59 11.31
C ALA A 39 1.86 -18.26 9.99
N TYR A 40 1.04 -18.19 8.93
CA TYR A 40 1.43 -18.65 7.60
C TYR A 40 2.59 -17.83 7.01
N GLY A 41 2.55 -16.51 7.15
CA GLY A 41 3.59 -15.62 6.68
C GLY A 41 4.94 -15.94 7.31
N ARG A 42 4.95 -16.26 8.61
CA ARG A 42 6.17 -16.66 9.34
C ARG A 42 6.82 -17.91 8.76
N SER A 43 6.04 -18.92 8.37
CA SER A 43 6.62 -20.10 7.72
C SER A 43 7.23 -19.75 6.37
N VAL A 44 6.53 -18.95 5.55
CA VAL A 44 7.01 -18.57 4.21
C VAL A 44 8.29 -17.73 4.30
N TRP A 45 8.34 -16.74 5.19
CA TRP A 45 9.54 -15.93 5.39
C TRP A 45 10.72 -16.72 5.93
N ARG A 46 10.47 -17.65 6.86
CA ARG A 46 11.52 -18.53 7.38
C ARG A 46 12.14 -19.37 6.28
N ASP A 47 11.34 -19.89 5.35
CA ASP A 47 11.85 -20.67 4.23
C ASP A 47 12.60 -19.78 3.22
N ALA A 48 12.13 -18.54 2.98
CA ALA A 48 12.89 -17.57 2.19
C ALA A 48 14.26 -17.23 2.81
N LYS A 49 14.35 -17.08 4.14
CA LYS A 49 15.64 -16.90 4.84
C LYS A 49 16.57 -18.10 4.64
N LYS A 50 16.05 -19.32 4.78
CA LYS A 50 16.83 -20.55 4.54
C LYS A 50 17.33 -20.61 3.09
N ALA A 51 16.54 -20.10 2.15
CA ALA A 51 16.91 -19.98 0.74
C ALA A 51 17.86 -18.80 0.43
N GLY A 52 18.28 -18.03 1.44
CA GLY A 52 19.28 -16.97 1.31
C GLY A 52 18.73 -15.55 1.14
N ALA A 53 17.44 -15.31 1.41
CA ALA A 53 16.90 -13.95 1.45
C ALA A 53 17.66 -13.09 2.48
N PRO A 54 18.30 -11.99 2.07
CA PRO A 54 19.11 -11.18 2.97
C PRO A 54 18.26 -10.33 3.91
N ARG A 55 18.80 -10.07 5.10
CA ARG A 55 18.28 -9.02 5.99
C ARG A 55 18.52 -7.64 5.36
N VAL A 56 17.51 -6.79 5.41
CA VAL A 56 17.56 -5.42 4.87
C VAL A 56 17.34 -4.39 5.98
N GLY A 57 17.90 -3.20 5.81
CA GLY A 57 17.71 -2.08 6.74
C GLY A 57 16.65 -1.11 6.23
N ARG A 58 16.94 -0.45 5.11
CA ARG A 58 16.03 0.47 4.43
C ARG A 58 15.64 -0.12 3.08
N TYR A 59 14.35 -0.13 2.75
CA TYR A 59 13.83 -0.81 1.58
C TYR A 59 12.52 -0.20 1.07
N LEU A 60 12.28 -0.38 -0.24
CA LEU A 60 10.97 -0.26 -0.85
C LEU A 60 10.35 -1.66 -0.93
N MET A 61 9.05 -1.75 -0.67
CA MET A 61 8.28 -2.98 -0.82
C MET A 61 7.34 -2.85 -2.02
N LEU A 62 7.44 -3.79 -2.96
CA LEU A 62 6.55 -3.86 -4.12
C LEU A 62 5.74 -5.15 -4.02
N VAL A 63 4.42 -5.04 -4.12
CA VAL A 63 3.48 -6.15 -3.99
C VAL A 63 2.73 -6.32 -5.30
N THR A 64 2.94 -7.45 -5.96
CA THR A 64 2.10 -7.86 -7.10
C THR A 64 0.97 -8.75 -6.61
N VAL A 65 -0.25 -8.47 -7.05
CA VAL A 65 -1.47 -9.20 -6.68
C VAL A 65 -2.07 -9.87 -7.91
N GLY A 66 -2.06 -11.20 -7.92
CA GLY A 66 -2.61 -12.00 -9.01
C GLY A 66 -3.84 -12.81 -8.60
N GLY A 67 -4.62 -13.26 -9.59
CA GLY A 67 -5.79 -14.12 -9.39
C GLY A 67 -7.01 -13.39 -8.81
N ARG A 68 -6.97 -12.05 -8.78
CA ARG A 68 -8.01 -11.17 -8.25
C ARG A 68 -8.38 -10.10 -9.28
N ARG A 69 -9.67 -9.76 -9.38
CA ARG A 69 -10.19 -8.79 -10.37
C ARG A 69 -10.22 -7.38 -9.82
N GLU A 70 -10.39 -7.25 -8.51
CA GLU A 70 -10.45 -5.97 -7.83
C GLU A 70 -9.11 -5.21 -7.89
N SER A 71 -9.10 -3.94 -7.46
CA SER A 71 -7.88 -3.13 -7.42
C SER A 71 -6.86 -3.71 -6.43
N PRO A 72 -5.56 -3.82 -6.78
CA PRO A 72 -4.53 -4.43 -5.93
C PRO A 72 -4.39 -3.80 -4.54
N VAL A 73 -4.62 -2.49 -4.42
CA VAL A 73 -4.54 -1.76 -3.13
C VAL A 73 -5.55 -2.28 -2.10
N LEU A 74 -6.66 -2.88 -2.54
CA LEU A 74 -7.64 -3.46 -1.61
C LEU A 74 -7.07 -4.64 -0.83
N ALA A 75 -5.98 -5.26 -1.33
CA ALA A 75 -5.28 -6.34 -0.65
C ALA A 75 -4.48 -5.89 0.57
N ALA A 76 -4.33 -4.57 0.83
CA ALA A 76 -3.54 -4.05 1.95
C ALA A 76 -3.89 -4.73 3.30
N GLU A 77 -5.17 -5.06 3.51
CA GLU A 77 -5.62 -5.74 4.71
C GLU A 77 -5.14 -7.20 4.83
N THR A 78 -5.02 -7.91 3.71
CA THR A 78 -4.38 -9.23 3.66
C THR A 78 -2.86 -9.12 3.83
N LEU A 79 -2.25 -8.07 3.28
CA LEU A 79 -0.80 -7.91 3.26
C LEU A 79 -0.21 -7.58 4.62
N LYS A 80 -0.87 -6.73 5.42
CA LYS A 80 -0.37 -6.29 6.73
C LYS A 80 0.15 -7.46 7.60
N PRO A 81 -0.64 -8.51 7.92
CA PRO A 81 -0.13 -9.62 8.73
C PRO A 81 0.99 -10.43 8.07
N LEU A 82 1.09 -10.44 6.73
CA LEU A 82 2.20 -11.09 6.02
C LEU A 82 3.49 -10.27 6.14
N ILE A 83 3.39 -8.94 6.14
CA ILE A 83 4.52 -8.03 6.33
C ILE A 83 4.99 -8.07 7.79
N ASP A 84 4.06 -7.98 8.76
CA ASP A 84 4.37 -8.18 10.19
C ASP A 84 5.19 -9.47 10.43
N ALA A 85 4.85 -10.55 9.73
CA ALA A 85 5.54 -11.82 9.84
C ALA A 85 7.00 -11.77 9.35
N GLY A 86 7.33 -10.87 8.42
CA GLY A 86 8.72 -10.66 7.98
C GLY A 86 9.55 -9.96 9.04
N THR A 87 8.93 -9.05 9.81
CA THR A 87 9.51 -8.47 11.04
C THR A 87 9.73 -9.56 12.08
N ASP A 88 8.72 -10.41 12.35
CA ASP A 88 8.80 -11.52 13.31
C ASP A 88 9.96 -12.48 13.00
N GLU A 89 10.21 -12.73 11.71
CA GLU A 89 11.30 -13.60 11.26
C GLU A 89 12.62 -12.83 11.03
N GLY A 90 12.68 -11.51 11.29
CA GLY A 90 13.91 -10.72 11.31
C GLY A 90 14.52 -10.43 9.93
N LEU A 91 13.71 -10.37 8.87
CA LEU A 91 14.15 -9.95 7.52
C LEU A 91 14.45 -8.45 7.48
N TRP A 92 13.82 -7.67 8.36
CA TRP A 92 14.06 -6.26 8.60
C TRP A 92 13.85 -5.94 10.08
N PRO A 93 14.32 -4.78 10.58
CA PRO A 93 14.18 -4.42 12.00
C PRO A 93 12.72 -4.15 12.39
N ASP A 94 11.98 -3.45 11.53
CA ASP A 94 10.58 -3.10 11.71
C ASP A 94 9.91 -2.86 10.33
N ASP A 95 8.59 -2.90 10.26
CA ASP A 95 7.81 -2.55 9.05
C ASP A 95 7.37 -1.09 9.00
N ASP A 96 7.88 -0.29 9.94
CA ASP A 96 7.68 1.15 10.04
C ASP A 96 8.19 1.91 8.80
N PRO A 97 7.73 3.16 8.59
CA PRO A 97 8.16 3.99 7.46
C PRO A 97 9.64 4.42 7.46
N TYR A 98 10.42 4.15 8.51
CA TYR A 98 11.87 4.43 8.54
C TYR A 98 12.66 3.33 7.83
N HIS A 99 12.19 2.09 7.95
CA HIS A 99 12.76 0.94 7.29
C HIS A 99 12.07 0.69 5.94
N ARG A 100 10.74 0.63 5.94
CA ARG A 100 9.89 0.43 4.76
C ARG A 100 9.39 1.77 4.22
N VAL A 101 10.23 2.44 3.44
CA VAL A 101 10.00 3.85 3.08
C VAL A 101 8.90 4.07 2.04
N MET A 102 8.53 3.01 1.31
CA MET A 102 7.43 3.03 0.36
C MET A 102 6.88 1.61 0.19
N THR A 103 5.56 1.48 0.16
CA THR A 103 4.86 0.24 -0.18
C THR A 103 4.02 0.45 -1.43
N CYS A 104 4.24 -0.36 -2.46
CA CYS A 104 3.60 -0.26 -3.75
C CYS A 104 2.73 -1.49 -4.03
N TYR A 105 1.51 -1.29 -4.51
CA TYR A 105 0.59 -2.35 -4.92
C TYR A 105 0.33 -2.27 -6.41
N LEU A 106 0.46 -3.40 -7.12
CA LEU A 106 0.11 -3.49 -8.53
C LEU A 106 -0.48 -4.86 -8.87
N ARG A 107 -1.09 -4.96 -10.05
CA ARG A 107 -1.66 -6.20 -10.54
C ARG A 107 -0.55 -7.08 -11.08
N ASP A 108 -0.59 -8.36 -10.77
CA ASP A 108 0.18 -9.35 -11.50
C ASP A 108 -0.51 -9.60 -12.85
N PRO A 109 0.14 -9.34 -13.99
CA PRO A 109 -0.48 -9.49 -15.31
C PRO A 109 -0.65 -10.95 -15.72
N ARG A 110 -0.02 -11.91 -15.01
CA ARG A 110 -0.07 -13.32 -15.38
C ARG A 110 -1.47 -13.90 -15.17
N PRO A 111 -1.96 -14.74 -16.10
CA PRO A 111 -3.21 -15.48 -15.90
C PRO A 111 -2.98 -16.53 -14.81
N LEU A 112 -3.64 -16.37 -13.67
CA LEU A 112 -3.56 -17.32 -12.56
C LEU A 112 -4.84 -18.16 -12.46
N PRO A 113 -4.73 -19.45 -12.13
CA PRO A 113 -5.89 -20.31 -11.95
C PRO A 113 -6.78 -19.76 -10.82
N GLY A 114 -8.09 -19.71 -11.08
CA GLY A 114 -9.06 -19.13 -10.14
C GLY A 114 -9.10 -19.86 -8.79
N GLY A 115 -9.56 -19.15 -7.74
CA GLY A 115 -9.79 -19.72 -6.40
C GLY A 115 -8.66 -19.49 -5.38
N ARG A 116 -7.51 -18.96 -5.81
CA ARG A 116 -6.42 -18.53 -4.91
C ARG A 116 -5.87 -17.18 -5.36
N ALA A 117 -5.50 -16.34 -4.39
CA ALA A 117 -4.72 -15.14 -4.67
C ALA A 117 -3.24 -15.49 -4.58
N GLU A 118 -2.45 -15.06 -5.54
CA GLU A 118 -1.00 -15.09 -5.42
C GLU A 118 -0.47 -13.70 -5.20
N LEU A 119 0.42 -13.59 -4.21
CA LEU A 119 1.12 -12.37 -3.89
C LEU A 119 2.60 -12.61 -4.11
N PHE A 120 3.28 -11.69 -4.79
CA PHE A 120 4.73 -11.63 -4.74
C PHE A 120 5.11 -10.36 -4.01
N ILE A 121 5.74 -10.52 -2.86
CA ILE A 121 6.29 -9.43 -2.07
C ILE A 121 7.77 -9.31 -2.44
N TRP A 122 8.08 -8.24 -3.16
CA TRP A 122 9.42 -7.85 -3.54
C TRP A 122 9.99 -6.91 -2.48
N VAL A 123 11.19 -7.22 -2.02
CA VAL A 123 11.95 -6.39 -1.09
C VAL A 123 13.13 -5.80 -1.86
N ILE A 124 13.12 -4.48 -2.03
CA ILE A 124 14.12 -3.75 -2.82
C ILE A 124 14.95 -2.87 -1.87
N PRO A 125 16.17 -3.28 -1.50
CA PRO A 125 17.03 -2.53 -0.61
C PRO A 125 17.39 -1.16 -1.19
N LEU A 126 17.35 -0.13 -0.36
CA LEU A 126 17.67 1.24 -0.75
C LEU A 126 18.90 1.77 -0.04
N ARG A 127 19.59 2.72 -0.68
CA ARG A 127 20.62 3.51 0.00
C ARG A 127 19.95 4.44 1.03
N PRO A 128 20.66 4.88 2.09
CA PRO A 128 20.10 5.75 3.12
C PRO A 128 19.39 7.01 2.58
N ASN A 129 19.97 7.64 1.55
CA ASN A 129 19.48 8.93 1.03
C ASN A 129 18.68 8.79 -0.28
N THR A 130 18.26 7.58 -0.66
CA THR A 130 17.45 7.40 -1.87
C THR A 130 16.03 7.88 -1.59
N ASP A 131 15.59 8.94 -2.27
CA ASP A 131 14.18 9.33 -2.32
C ASP A 131 13.39 8.34 -3.20
N PRO A 132 12.46 7.55 -2.60
CA PRO A 132 11.69 6.58 -3.36
C PRO A 132 10.71 7.23 -4.36
N LEU A 133 10.24 8.46 -4.10
CA LEU A 133 9.35 9.17 -5.02
C LEU A 133 10.12 9.61 -6.27
N ALA A 134 11.26 10.28 -6.09
CA ALA A 134 12.12 10.65 -7.22
C ALA A 134 12.58 9.42 -8.01
N MET A 135 12.92 8.31 -7.33
CA MET A 135 13.30 7.05 -7.98
C MET A 135 12.16 6.47 -8.83
N LEU A 136 10.92 6.52 -8.35
CA LEU A 136 9.73 6.05 -9.07
C LEU A 136 9.45 6.93 -10.29
N LEU A 137 9.38 8.25 -10.10
CA LEU A 137 9.04 9.20 -11.16
C LEU A 137 10.11 9.27 -12.26
N ALA A 138 11.38 9.02 -11.93
CA ALA A 138 12.46 8.91 -12.92
C ALA A 138 12.22 7.79 -13.96
N ARG A 139 11.35 6.81 -13.67
CA ARG A 139 11.00 5.74 -14.62
C ARG A 139 9.91 6.12 -15.62
N VAL A 140 9.27 7.27 -15.41
CA VAL A 140 8.21 7.81 -16.27
C VAL A 140 8.45 9.30 -16.56
N PRO A 141 9.59 9.65 -17.20
CA PRO A 141 9.94 11.03 -17.47
C PRO A 141 8.91 11.71 -18.37
N GLY A 142 8.60 12.97 -18.10
CA GLY A 142 7.61 13.74 -18.86
C GLY A 142 6.15 13.34 -18.60
N SER A 143 5.89 12.50 -17.59
CA SER A 143 4.52 12.14 -17.20
C SER A 143 3.69 13.37 -16.86
N ARG A 144 2.45 13.39 -17.37
CA ARG A 144 1.44 14.36 -16.92
C ARG A 144 1.01 13.95 -15.51
N ALA A 145 0.95 14.91 -14.60
CA ALA A 145 0.57 14.64 -13.23
C ALA A 145 -0.52 15.59 -12.74
N THR A 146 -1.31 15.10 -11.78
CA THR A 146 -2.27 15.89 -11.03
C THR A 146 -2.14 15.54 -9.55
N LEU A 147 -2.39 16.52 -8.70
CA LEU A 147 -2.27 16.38 -7.26
C LEU A 147 -3.61 16.69 -6.61
N ALA A 148 -4.14 15.71 -5.91
CA ALA A 148 -5.30 15.89 -5.04
C ALA A 148 -4.83 15.95 -3.58
N ARG A 149 -5.45 16.84 -2.80
CA ARG A 149 -5.18 16.98 -1.37
C ARG A 149 -6.48 16.93 -0.59
N ALA A 150 -6.46 16.27 0.55
CA ALA A 150 -7.57 16.27 1.48
C ALA A 150 -7.06 16.11 2.91
N THR A 151 -7.70 16.82 3.84
CA THR A 151 -7.44 16.74 5.27
C THR A 151 -8.64 16.07 5.94
N PHE A 152 -8.38 15.06 6.76
CA PHE A 152 -9.37 14.23 7.42
C PHE A 152 -9.29 14.45 8.93
N ASP A 153 -10.43 14.74 9.55
CA ASP A 153 -10.57 14.76 11.01
C ASP A 153 -10.71 13.33 11.56
N GLU A 154 -10.70 13.20 12.89
CA GLU A 154 -10.93 11.93 13.58
C GLU A 154 -12.25 11.25 13.22
N GLY A 155 -13.25 12.01 12.72
CA GLY A 155 -14.54 11.49 12.30
C GLY A 155 -14.52 10.89 10.89
N SER A 156 -13.57 11.25 10.04
CA SER A 156 -13.50 10.83 8.63
C SER A 156 -12.23 10.06 8.29
N TRP A 157 -11.32 9.91 9.24
CA TRP A 157 -10.10 9.12 9.11
C TRP A 157 -10.34 7.62 9.35
N LEU A 158 -9.96 6.79 8.39
CA LEU A 158 -9.97 5.33 8.50
C LEU A 158 -8.56 4.76 8.49
N THR A 159 -8.30 3.85 9.44
CA THR A 159 -7.09 3.03 9.42
C THR A 159 -7.38 1.56 9.67
N SER A 160 -6.49 0.70 9.17
CA SER A 160 -6.52 -0.75 9.38
C SER A 160 -6.42 -1.15 10.86
N ASN A 161 -6.04 -0.25 11.78
CA ASN A 161 -5.90 -0.53 13.20
C ASN A 161 -7.18 -0.28 14.01
N MET A 162 -8.17 0.37 13.42
CA MET A 162 -9.42 0.71 14.12
C MET A 162 -10.26 -0.55 14.39
N ARG A 163 -10.69 -0.73 15.64
CA ARG A 163 -11.55 -1.82 16.08
C ARG A 163 -13.00 -1.35 16.08
N MET A 164 -13.62 -1.40 14.91
CA MET A 164 -14.97 -0.86 14.69
C MET A 164 -15.89 -1.91 14.08
N SER A 165 -17.20 -1.72 14.25
CA SER A 165 -18.19 -2.55 13.55
C SER A 165 -18.12 -2.29 12.03
N ALA A 166 -18.55 -3.26 11.22
CA ALA A 166 -18.64 -3.08 9.77
C ALA A 166 -19.53 -1.88 9.37
N ARG A 167 -20.60 -1.64 10.14
CA ARG A 167 -21.50 -0.49 9.95
C ARG A 167 -20.76 0.84 10.16
N ASP A 168 -19.99 0.94 11.24
CA ASP A 168 -19.26 2.16 11.55
C ASP A 168 -18.16 2.40 10.52
N ARG A 169 -17.42 1.37 10.12
CA ARG A 169 -16.41 1.47 9.05
C ARG A 169 -17.00 2.01 7.75
N LYS A 170 -18.18 1.51 7.33
CA LYS A 170 -18.89 2.01 6.14
C LYS A 170 -19.33 3.47 6.29
N SER A 171 -19.77 3.86 7.50
CA SER A 171 -20.15 5.24 7.82
C SER A 171 -18.95 6.19 7.72
N PHE A 172 -17.80 5.79 8.28
CA PHE A 172 -16.54 6.50 8.15
C PHE A 172 -16.06 6.59 6.70
N GLN A 173 -16.15 5.50 5.94
CA GLN A 173 -15.77 5.49 4.52
C GLN A 173 -16.62 6.48 3.71
N THR A 174 -17.92 6.54 4.00
CA THR A 174 -18.83 7.51 3.38
C THR A 174 -18.43 8.96 3.72
N ARG A 175 -18.00 9.22 4.97
CA ARG A 175 -17.50 10.54 5.37
C ARG A 175 -16.17 10.87 4.70
N ALA A 176 -15.23 9.93 4.63
CA ALA A 176 -13.97 10.09 3.89
C ALA A 176 -14.25 10.47 2.42
N MET A 177 -15.14 9.75 1.73
CA MET A 177 -15.55 10.11 0.37
C MET A 177 -16.17 11.51 0.28
N LYS A 178 -16.98 11.91 1.27
CA LYS A 178 -17.56 13.26 1.34
C LYS A 178 -16.46 14.32 1.49
N THR A 179 -15.49 14.10 2.38
CA THR A 179 -14.33 14.98 2.59
C THR A 179 -13.49 15.12 1.33
N SER A 180 -13.36 14.05 0.53
CA SER A 180 -12.59 14.06 -0.71
C SER A 180 -13.32 14.66 -1.93
N ARG A 181 -14.58 15.10 -1.79
CA ARG A 181 -15.34 15.68 -2.92
C ARG A 181 -14.62 16.89 -3.50
N GLY A 182 -14.39 16.87 -4.81
CA GLY A 182 -13.71 17.95 -5.51
C GLY A 182 -12.21 18.05 -5.21
N ALA A 183 -11.60 17.08 -4.52
CA ALA A 183 -10.15 17.03 -4.33
C ALA A 183 -9.42 16.82 -5.67
N TRP A 184 -9.99 16.00 -6.56
CA TRP A 184 -9.49 15.80 -7.92
C TRP A 184 -9.99 16.91 -8.85
N LYS A 185 -9.05 17.55 -9.57
CA LYS A 185 -9.34 18.67 -10.49
C LYS A 185 -9.01 18.37 -11.95
N ALA A 186 -8.20 17.34 -12.20
CA ALA A 186 -7.76 16.96 -13.54
C ALA A 186 -7.51 15.45 -13.59
N SER A 187 -7.36 14.92 -14.80
CA SER A 187 -6.97 13.54 -15.04
C SER A 187 -5.54 13.48 -15.58
N PRO A 188 -4.69 12.55 -15.10
CA PRO A 188 -3.39 12.28 -15.72
C PRO A 188 -3.51 11.48 -17.03
N GLY A 189 -4.64 10.81 -17.27
CA GLY A 189 -4.87 9.90 -18.39
C GLY A 189 -5.50 8.58 -17.94
N ALA A 190 -5.85 7.73 -18.91
CA ALA A 190 -6.46 6.42 -18.66
C ALA A 190 -5.51 5.44 -17.94
N ASP A 191 -4.23 5.47 -18.31
CA ASP A 191 -3.17 4.69 -17.68
C ASP A 191 -2.40 5.60 -16.72
N CYS A 192 -2.52 5.34 -15.42
CA CYS A 192 -1.83 6.14 -14.42
C CYS A 192 -1.42 5.33 -13.18
N GLY A 193 -0.33 5.77 -12.56
CA GLY A 193 0.06 5.40 -11.20
C GLY A 193 -0.36 6.47 -10.20
N VAL A 194 -0.30 6.14 -8.92
CA VAL A 194 -0.53 7.09 -7.83
C VAL A 194 0.42 6.86 -6.67
N VAL A 195 0.92 7.96 -6.09
CA VAL A 195 1.60 7.97 -4.79
C VAL A 195 0.73 8.70 -3.79
N CYS A 196 0.26 7.97 -2.78
CA CYS A 196 -0.42 8.49 -1.61
C CYS A 196 0.61 8.80 -0.53
N GLN A 197 0.81 10.09 -0.28
CA GLN A 197 1.65 10.58 0.80
C GLN A 197 0.78 10.94 2.01
N VAL A 198 1.22 10.53 3.20
CA VAL A 198 0.45 10.72 4.43
C VAL A 198 1.21 11.61 5.40
N ARG A 199 0.53 12.60 5.99
CA ARG A 199 1.03 13.29 7.20
C ARG A 199 0.16 12.92 8.39
N TYR A 200 0.81 12.57 9.49
CA TYR A 200 0.17 12.32 10.78
C TYR A 200 0.38 13.51 11.72
N PRO A 201 -0.55 13.74 12.67
CA PRO A 201 -0.41 14.76 13.70
C PRO A 201 0.49 14.23 14.83
N ASP A 202 1.71 13.86 14.45
CA ASP A 202 2.67 13.18 15.33
C ASP A 202 4.03 13.88 15.28
N PRO A 203 4.41 14.60 16.35
CA PRO A 203 5.65 15.38 16.42
C PRO A 203 6.90 14.52 16.57
N ARG A 204 6.75 13.20 16.71
CA ARG A 204 7.91 12.34 16.94
C ARG A 204 8.76 12.23 15.67
N PRO A 205 10.09 12.38 15.77
CA PRO A 205 11.00 12.23 14.64
C PRO A 205 11.14 10.78 14.18
N ARG A 206 10.75 9.80 15.04
CA ARG A 206 10.74 8.35 14.81
C ARG A 206 9.42 7.72 15.29
N TYR A 207 9.02 6.59 14.70
CA TYR A 207 7.83 5.81 15.06
C TYR A 207 6.46 6.45 14.73
N LYS A 208 6.36 7.14 13.59
CA LYS A 208 5.07 7.53 12.99
C LYS A 208 4.33 6.30 12.45
N GLY A 209 3.01 6.40 12.32
CA GLY A 209 2.17 5.29 11.84
C GLY A 209 2.49 4.86 10.41
N ASP A 210 2.30 3.58 10.10
CA ASP A 210 2.58 3.06 8.75
C ASP A 210 1.67 3.72 7.70
N PRO A 211 2.21 4.26 6.60
CA PRO A 211 1.42 4.94 5.58
C PRO A 211 0.34 4.07 4.93
N ASP A 212 0.58 2.76 4.76
CA ASP A 212 -0.39 1.85 4.17
C ASP A 212 -1.53 1.46 5.14
N ASN A 213 -1.44 1.82 6.42
CA ASN A 213 -2.57 1.69 7.35
C ASN A 213 -3.77 2.52 6.90
N VAL A 214 -3.56 3.55 6.09
CA VAL A 214 -4.61 4.48 5.62
C VAL A 214 -5.26 4.01 4.33
N ALA A 215 -4.96 2.79 3.85
CA ALA A 215 -5.45 2.27 2.57
C ALA A 215 -6.98 2.37 2.43
N GLU A 216 -7.74 2.26 3.52
CA GLU A 216 -9.20 2.49 3.52
C GLU A 216 -9.57 3.95 3.19
N THR A 217 -8.93 4.94 3.81
CA THR A 217 -9.12 6.37 3.50
C THR A 217 -8.63 6.70 2.09
N ALA A 218 -7.46 6.17 1.72
CA ALA A 218 -6.86 6.40 0.41
C ALA A 218 -7.75 5.86 -0.72
N THR A 219 -8.28 4.65 -0.55
CA THR A 219 -9.20 4.07 -1.55
C THR A 219 -10.52 4.80 -1.64
N ALA A 220 -11.01 5.40 -0.55
CA ALA A 220 -12.16 6.30 -0.57
C ALA A 220 -11.88 7.57 -1.39
N MET A 221 -10.74 8.22 -1.16
CA MET A 221 -10.31 9.41 -1.90
C MET A 221 -10.06 9.14 -3.39
N TRP A 222 -9.39 8.02 -3.71
CA TRP A 222 -9.22 7.57 -5.10
C TRP A 222 -10.57 7.27 -5.76
N GLY A 223 -11.46 6.56 -5.04
CA GLY A 223 -12.79 6.20 -5.52
C GLY A 223 -13.65 7.41 -5.90
N VAL A 224 -13.49 8.56 -5.24
CA VAL A 224 -14.17 9.81 -5.66
C VAL A 224 -13.72 10.24 -7.05
N GLY A 225 -12.42 10.24 -7.34
CA GLY A 225 -11.93 10.58 -8.68
C GLY A 225 -12.34 9.57 -9.76
N VAL A 226 -12.52 8.29 -9.39
CA VAL A 226 -13.10 7.28 -10.29
C VAL A 226 -14.57 7.59 -10.59
N LEU A 227 -15.37 7.93 -9.58
CA LEU A 227 -16.78 8.29 -9.75
C LEU A 227 -16.96 9.56 -10.57
N ASP A 228 -16.03 10.51 -10.46
CA ASP A 228 -16.01 11.75 -11.24
C ASP A 228 -15.50 11.53 -12.68
N GLY A 229 -15.11 10.30 -13.06
CA GLY A 229 -14.59 9.98 -14.39
C GLY A 229 -13.18 10.50 -14.67
N LEU A 230 -12.44 10.92 -13.65
CA LEU A 230 -11.10 11.50 -13.77
C LEU A 230 -9.99 10.45 -13.64
N LEU A 231 -10.26 9.33 -12.99
CA LEU A 231 -9.26 8.30 -12.67
C LEU A 231 -9.73 6.89 -13.06
N PRO A 232 -8.81 5.97 -13.39
CA PRO A 232 -9.14 4.58 -13.61
C PRO A 232 -9.50 3.87 -12.31
N ALA A 233 -10.40 2.88 -12.39
CA ALA A 233 -10.77 2.04 -11.24
C ALA A 233 -9.59 1.25 -10.67
N SER A 234 -8.61 0.91 -11.51
CA SER A 234 -7.37 0.25 -11.11
C SER A 234 -6.18 1.02 -11.70
N PRO A 235 -5.39 1.72 -10.88
CA PRO A 235 -4.13 2.30 -11.36
C PRO A 235 -3.12 1.20 -11.71
N SER A 236 -2.09 1.54 -12.49
CA SER A 236 -0.97 0.65 -12.82
C SER A 236 -0.10 0.35 -11.59
N ILE A 237 -0.02 1.29 -10.65
CA ILE A 237 0.63 1.15 -9.34
C ILE A 237 -0.05 2.08 -8.33
N PHE A 238 -0.21 1.62 -7.09
CA PHE A 238 -0.69 2.41 -5.96
C PHE A 238 0.34 2.38 -4.85
N CYS A 239 1.02 3.50 -4.59
CA CYS A 239 2.10 3.59 -3.63
C CYS A 239 1.66 4.33 -2.37
N PHE A 240 2.20 3.94 -1.22
CA PHE A 240 2.07 4.65 0.05
C PHE A 240 3.44 5.04 0.55
N MET A 241 3.57 6.27 1.05
CA MET A 241 4.76 6.73 1.76
C MET A 241 4.39 7.81 2.77
N LEU A 242 5.29 8.05 3.71
CA LEU A 242 5.16 9.16 4.66
C LEU A 242 5.56 10.46 3.95
N ALA A 243 4.76 11.51 4.08
CA ALA A 243 5.13 12.85 3.64
C ALA A 243 5.99 13.54 4.70
N ASP A 244 6.80 14.50 4.27
CA ASP A 244 7.53 15.37 5.19
C ASP A 244 6.56 16.23 6.01
N GLY A 245 6.98 16.52 7.25
CA GLY A 245 6.24 17.35 8.19
C GLY A 245 5.15 16.61 8.96
N GLU A 246 4.19 17.39 9.44
CA GLU A 246 3.09 17.00 10.33
C GLU A 246 1.81 17.69 9.90
N SER A 247 0.69 17.02 10.12
CA SER A 247 -0.63 17.64 10.03
C SER A 247 -1.00 18.28 11.36
N GLU A 248 -1.99 19.17 11.34
CA GLU A 248 -2.52 19.80 12.55
C GLU A 248 -3.07 18.77 13.54
N PRO A 249 -2.99 19.00 14.87
CA PRO A 249 -3.59 18.12 15.87
C PRO A 249 -5.04 17.75 15.55
N GLY A 250 -5.37 16.46 15.70
CA GLY A 250 -6.69 15.91 15.37
C GLY A 250 -6.99 15.75 13.87
N HIS A 251 -6.03 16.08 13.00
CA HIS A 251 -6.18 15.99 11.56
C HIS A 251 -5.09 15.12 10.92
N HIS A 252 -5.41 14.53 9.78
CA HIS A 252 -4.51 13.74 8.95
C HIS A 252 -4.58 14.23 7.51
N ASP A 253 -3.43 14.42 6.86
CA ASP A 253 -3.39 14.88 5.46
C ASP A 253 -3.07 13.73 4.52
N LEU A 254 -3.79 13.66 3.40
CA LEU A 254 -3.43 12.86 2.24
C LEU A 254 -3.14 13.75 1.04
N ASP A 255 -1.94 13.60 0.49
CA ASP A 255 -1.53 14.16 -0.78
C ASP A 255 -1.39 13.01 -1.79
N MET A 256 -2.27 12.95 -2.79
CA MET A 256 -2.25 11.94 -3.84
C MET A 256 -1.75 12.51 -5.15
N LEU A 257 -0.51 12.17 -5.49
CA LEU A 257 0.09 12.48 -6.79
C LEU A 257 -0.26 11.36 -7.78
N ALA A 258 -1.20 11.62 -8.69
CA ALA A 258 -1.50 10.71 -9.79
C ALA A 258 -0.73 11.15 -11.05
N PHE A 259 -0.11 10.22 -11.74
CA PHE A 259 0.78 10.50 -12.87
C PHE A 259 0.56 9.50 -14.01
N SER A 260 0.67 9.97 -15.25
CA SER A 260 0.45 9.14 -16.44
C SER A 260 1.55 8.09 -16.58
N THR A 261 1.18 6.88 -16.97
CA THR A 261 2.12 5.79 -17.23
C THR A 261 1.93 5.24 -18.64
N PRO A 262 2.96 4.62 -19.24
CA PRO A 262 2.75 3.75 -20.40
C PRO A 262 1.70 2.67 -20.07
N GLY A 263 0.88 2.29 -21.04
CA GLY A 263 -0.21 1.31 -20.82
C GLY A 263 0.29 -0.12 -20.54
N ASP A 264 1.52 -0.43 -20.94
CA ASP A 264 2.19 -1.72 -20.78
C ASP A 264 3.35 -1.68 -19.76
N VAL A 265 3.30 -0.72 -18.83
CA VAL A 265 4.38 -0.50 -17.85
C VAL A 265 4.67 -1.74 -17.00
N ASP A 266 5.92 -2.21 -17.03
CA ASP A 266 6.44 -3.28 -16.16
C ASP A 266 7.20 -2.67 -14.96
N TRP A 267 6.45 -2.33 -13.91
CA TRP A 267 7.00 -1.73 -12.70
C TRP A 267 8.09 -2.58 -12.01
N PRO A 268 7.92 -3.90 -11.82
CA PRO A 268 9.00 -4.74 -11.30
C PRO A 268 10.31 -4.58 -12.07
N THR A 269 10.28 -4.68 -13.40
CA THR A 269 11.49 -4.53 -14.22
C THR A 269 12.08 -3.12 -14.10
N LEU A 270 11.24 -2.08 -14.16
CA LEU A 270 11.69 -0.69 -14.08
C LEU A 270 12.30 -0.31 -12.72
N LEU A 271 11.78 -0.86 -11.63
CA LEU A 271 12.26 -0.58 -10.26
C LEU A 271 13.51 -1.38 -9.89
N LEU A 272 13.79 -2.48 -10.60
CA LEU A 272 14.98 -3.31 -10.40
C LEU A 272 16.16 -2.92 -11.30
N ALA A 273 15.93 -2.10 -12.34
CA ALA A 273 16.94 -1.59 -13.26
C ALA A 273 17.74 -0.42 -12.68
#